data_AF-A0AAD2FPX9-F1
#
_entry.id   AF-A0AAD2FPX9-F1
#
_cell.length_a   1.000
_cell.length_b   1.000
_cell.length_c   1.000
_cell.angle_alpha   90.00
_cell.angle_beta   90.00
_cell.angle_gamma   90.00
#
_symmetry.space_group_name_H-M   'P 1'
#
loop_
_entity.id
_entity.type
_entity.pdbx_description
1 polymer ?
#
loop_
_entity_poly.entity_id
_entity_poly.type
_entity_poly.pdbx_seq_one_letter_code
_entity_poly.pdbx_strand_id
1 'polypeptide(L)'
;MNNFAESSQEKDGRSSSRPRCRKSLLVIALMGMSMVSLLVSSDYATNSMNTMLGRERNYHNIEATSDATIVDTLTQPHNTSREKVSLESPTNTSETIENKSLDANGVSTSPIGTDDKTDHSEKETNRSPTDGSSLTKNSQTADRTLTIVVQLSGELGNQVHKIANGLCVQDHVENELGLKTKLVLRAQNHAKWKHAMEWTKEAFPKTGPFDFRAGNTEEFDSIHRLQERWMDQLISENKLDLTNLSDPSMLKDLSCSEPKCYVDTVNLLKQTWDREGRPSIPDDATISMPHIFVTAFAGHYCLDRMYEKYRDFFQIDESTICKQIPDPDESVLHLRNFLVEMPKRGKQLGFEQLGPNVTATLIFKDYQPGDKVAIISRFPDKVQDFINALKDQKGIRARYIEGQTGNQDFCFLMKAQKEIIGQKVSTFVSLAGILGDAKKVRLYSVESIETRTRSVHFFNMTFANEDLRKRIVYENYNLTHR
;
A
#
# COMPACT_ATOMS: atom_id res chain seq x y z
N MET A 1 17.78 47.81 -51.83
CA MET A 1 17.78 48.23 -53.25
C MET A 1 17.18 47.10 -54.08
N ASN A 2 16.04 47.39 -54.70
CA ASN A 2 15.45 46.88 -55.94
C ASN A 2 15.55 45.39 -56.34
N ASN A 3 14.38 44.71 -56.29
CA ASN A 3 13.60 44.12 -57.38
C ASN A 3 14.29 43.53 -58.62
N PHE A 4 13.92 42.27 -58.93
CA PHE A 4 13.55 41.69 -60.25
C PHE A 4 12.68 40.43 -59.93
N ALA A 5 11.36 40.36 -60.20
CA ALA A 5 10.63 40.21 -61.49
C ALA A 5 11.00 38.89 -62.22
N GLU A 6 10.13 38.04 -62.80
CA GLU A 6 8.66 38.00 -63.01
C GLU A 6 8.29 36.66 -63.70
N SER A 7 7.06 36.16 -63.45
CA SER A 7 6.18 35.32 -64.34
C SER A 7 6.63 33.88 -64.74
N SER A 8 5.78 32.90 -65.08
CA SER A 8 4.40 32.92 -65.61
C SER A 8 3.69 31.53 -65.54
N GLN A 9 2.34 31.59 -65.45
CA GLN A 9 1.26 30.77 -66.08
C GLN A 9 0.94 29.29 -65.70
N GLU A 10 -0.29 29.06 -65.17
CA GLU A 10 -1.48 28.33 -65.75
C GLU A 10 -1.45 26.80 -65.46
N LYS A 11 -2.52 26.05 -65.09
CA LYS A 11 -3.98 26.15 -65.26
C LYS A 11 -4.71 25.08 -64.40
N ASP A 12 -6.01 25.26 -64.22
CA ASP A 12 -7.10 24.30 -63.88
C ASP A 12 -7.10 23.61 -62.49
N GLY A 13 -8.16 23.55 -61.69
CA GLY A 13 -9.59 23.77 -61.90
C GLY A 13 -10.39 22.57 -61.40
N ARG A 14 -11.06 22.63 -60.24
CA ARG A 14 -12.41 22.07 -59.99
C ARG A 14 -12.93 22.29 -58.57
N SER A 15 -14.11 22.91 -58.53
CA SER A 15 -15.02 23.05 -57.41
C SER A 15 -15.79 21.76 -57.11
N SER A 16 -16.15 21.54 -55.84
CA SER A 16 -17.38 20.83 -55.48
C SER A 16 -17.85 21.24 -54.09
N SER A 17 -18.98 21.95 -54.09
CA SER A 17 -19.76 22.47 -52.98
C SER A 17 -20.89 21.53 -52.56
N ARG A 18 -21.35 21.62 -51.29
CA ARG A 18 -22.75 21.57 -50.77
C ARG A 18 -22.85 20.79 -49.42
N PRO A 19 -23.93 20.95 -48.62
CA PRO A 19 -24.40 22.19 -48.01
C PRO A 19 -24.79 22.04 -46.52
N ARG A 20 -24.98 23.18 -45.84
CA ARG A 20 -25.66 23.27 -44.52
C ARG A 20 -27.18 23.21 -44.69
N CYS A 21 -27.88 22.58 -43.74
CA CYS A 21 -29.29 22.85 -43.46
C CYS A 21 -29.48 23.07 -41.95
N ARG A 22 -29.99 24.27 -41.61
CA ARG A 22 -30.60 24.62 -40.33
C ARG A 22 -32.10 24.36 -40.43
N LYS A 23 -32.73 23.96 -39.33
CA LYS A 23 -34.01 24.53 -38.86
C LYS A 23 -34.20 24.26 -37.37
N SER A 24 -34.61 25.32 -36.68
CA SER A 24 -34.93 25.45 -35.28
C SER A 24 -36.21 24.70 -34.88
N LEU A 25 -36.34 24.31 -33.61
CA LEU A 25 -37.59 24.51 -32.88
C LEU A 25 -37.33 24.64 -31.36
N LEU A 26 -38.00 25.62 -30.78
CA LEU A 26 -38.06 26.04 -29.39
C LEU A 26 -39.26 25.35 -28.73
N VAL A 27 -39.10 24.72 -27.56
CA VAL A 27 -40.21 24.47 -26.62
C VAL A 27 -39.72 24.72 -25.20
N ILE A 28 -40.39 25.66 -24.54
CA ILE A 28 -40.30 25.99 -23.11
C ILE A 28 -41.26 25.05 -22.36
N ALA A 29 -40.81 24.45 -21.27
CA ALA A 29 -41.70 23.93 -20.23
C ALA A 29 -41.05 24.10 -18.85
N LEU A 30 -41.67 24.97 -18.05
CA LEU A 30 -41.44 25.22 -16.62
C LEU A 30 -42.46 24.41 -15.82
N MET A 31 -42.02 23.45 -15.00
CA MET A 31 -42.61 22.96 -13.74
C MET A 31 -41.45 22.23 -13.04
N GLY A 32 -40.94 22.60 -11.85
CA GLY A 32 -41.68 22.85 -10.62
C GLY A 32 -41.95 21.52 -9.92
N MET A 33 -40.96 20.95 -9.20
CA MET A 33 -41.17 20.20 -7.94
C MET A 33 -39.87 19.65 -7.33
N SER A 34 -39.76 19.93 -6.03
CA SER A 34 -39.21 19.11 -4.96
C SER A 34 -37.70 18.96 -4.77
N MET A 35 -37.24 19.56 -3.69
CA MET A 35 -36.07 19.12 -2.91
C MET A 35 -36.19 17.62 -2.63
N VAL A 36 -35.25 16.84 -3.16
CA VAL A 36 -34.91 15.53 -2.62
C VAL A 36 -33.42 15.60 -2.27
N SER A 37 -33.16 15.38 -0.99
CA SER A 37 -31.85 15.36 -0.36
C SER A 37 -30.83 14.58 -1.18
N LEU A 38 -29.68 15.22 -1.43
CA LEU A 38 -28.45 14.61 -1.90
C LEU A 38 -27.94 13.60 -0.84
N LEU A 39 -28.31 12.34 -1.02
CA LEU A 39 -27.48 11.20 -0.62
C LEU A 39 -26.96 10.60 -1.92
N VAL A 40 -25.92 11.22 -2.48
CA VAL A 40 -25.13 10.59 -3.55
C VAL A 40 -23.94 9.94 -2.88
N SER A 41 -23.96 8.62 -3.00
CA SER A 41 -23.16 7.65 -2.28
C SER A 41 -21.65 7.77 -2.49
N SER A 42 -20.94 7.33 -1.45
CA SER A 42 -19.49 7.14 -1.31
C SER A 42 -18.90 6.03 -2.20
N ASP A 43 -19.64 5.50 -3.17
CA ASP A 43 -19.44 4.14 -3.71
C ASP A 43 -18.46 4.03 -4.90
N TYR A 44 -17.84 5.14 -5.35
CA TYR A 44 -16.94 5.14 -6.52
C TYR A 44 -15.44 5.28 -6.19
N ALA A 45 -15.09 5.29 -4.91
CA ALA A 45 -13.93 6.03 -4.40
C ALA A 45 -12.64 5.21 -4.19
N THR A 46 -12.72 4.09 -3.48
CA THR A 46 -11.57 3.19 -3.27
C THR A 46 -11.14 2.48 -4.55
N ASN A 47 -12.03 2.43 -5.54
CA ASN A 47 -11.71 1.95 -6.87
C ASN A 47 -10.63 2.80 -7.55
N SER A 48 -10.41 4.09 -7.31
CA SER A 48 -9.44 4.83 -8.13
C SER A 48 -7.99 4.34 -7.98
N MET A 49 -7.47 4.08 -6.77
CA MET A 49 -6.09 3.58 -6.61
C MET A 49 -5.96 2.10 -7.00
N ASN A 50 -6.96 1.27 -6.64
CA ASN A 50 -6.94 -0.16 -6.98
C ASN A 50 -7.27 -0.43 -8.45
N THR A 51 -8.13 0.37 -9.10
CA THR A 51 -8.41 0.33 -10.55
C THR A 51 -7.23 0.90 -11.35
N MET A 52 -6.53 1.92 -10.85
CA MET A 52 -5.32 2.44 -11.48
C MET A 52 -4.19 1.39 -11.52
N LEU A 53 -4.03 0.61 -10.44
CA LEU A 53 -3.06 -0.50 -10.40
C LEU A 53 -3.60 -1.78 -11.07
N GLY A 54 -4.91 -2.03 -11.05
CA GLY A 54 -5.57 -3.11 -11.78
C GLY A 54 -5.38 -3.01 -13.30
N ARG A 55 -5.34 -1.77 -13.84
CA ARG A 55 -4.96 -1.54 -15.25
C ARG A 55 -3.51 -1.95 -15.57
N GLU A 56 -2.59 -1.99 -14.61
CA GLU A 56 -1.22 -2.48 -14.86
C GLU A 56 -1.19 -3.98 -15.20
N ARG A 57 -2.16 -4.78 -14.71
CA ARG A 57 -2.26 -6.20 -15.09
C ARG A 57 -2.64 -6.40 -16.56
N ASN A 58 -3.53 -5.57 -17.11
CA ASN A 58 -3.98 -5.74 -18.50
C ASN A 58 -2.95 -5.32 -19.55
N TYR A 59 -2.03 -4.41 -19.23
CA TYR A 59 -0.95 -4.04 -20.16
C TYR A 59 0.20 -5.06 -20.18
N HIS A 60 0.48 -5.73 -19.05
CA HIS A 60 1.59 -6.69 -18.98
C HIS A 60 1.28 -8.07 -19.59
N ASN A 61 0.00 -8.43 -19.74
CA ASN A 61 -0.37 -9.61 -20.54
C ASN A 61 -0.19 -9.41 -22.06
N ILE A 62 0.05 -8.17 -22.53
CA ILE A 62 0.28 -7.87 -23.96
C ILE A 62 1.78 -7.90 -24.32
N GLU A 63 2.68 -7.63 -23.37
CA GLU A 63 4.14 -7.66 -23.60
C GLU A 63 4.77 -9.06 -23.44
N ALA A 64 4.07 -10.04 -22.87
CA ALA A 64 4.60 -11.40 -22.67
C ALA A 64 4.53 -12.31 -23.93
N THR A 65 4.12 -11.79 -25.10
CA THR A 65 3.97 -12.57 -26.35
C THR A 65 4.89 -12.12 -27.50
N SER A 66 5.96 -11.38 -27.23
CA SER A 66 6.95 -11.05 -28.26
C SER A 66 8.38 -11.13 -27.73
N ASP A 67 8.99 -12.31 -27.83
CA ASP A 67 10.44 -12.43 -27.95
C ASP A 67 10.78 -13.58 -28.89
N ALA A 68 10.99 -13.21 -30.15
CA ALA A 68 11.68 -14.02 -31.15
C ALA A 68 13.08 -13.41 -31.34
N THR A 69 14.08 -14.21 -30.97
CA THR A 69 15.45 -14.28 -31.50
C THR A 69 15.96 -13.10 -32.33
N ILE A 70 16.90 -12.33 -31.77
CA ILE A 70 17.93 -11.64 -32.57
C ILE A 70 19.30 -11.99 -31.98
N VAL A 71 20.07 -12.70 -32.79
CA VAL A 71 21.51 -12.96 -32.65
C VAL A 71 22.22 -11.74 -33.22
N ASP A 72 23.14 -11.14 -32.45
CA ASP A 72 24.07 -10.17 -33.02
C ASP A 72 25.51 -10.57 -32.74
N THR A 73 26.27 -10.63 -33.83
CA THR A 73 27.69 -10.96 -33.88
C THR A 73 28.42 -9.71 -34.36
N LEU A 74 29.68 -9.58 -33.96
CA LEU A 74 30.80 -8.89 -34.62
C LEU A 74 31.29 -7.51 -34.08
N THR A 75 32.56 -7.60 -33.66
CA THR A 75 33.71 -6.69 -33.92
C THR A 75 33.95 -5.44 -33.09
N GLN A 76 34.92 -5.59 -32.18
CA GLN A 76 36.02 -4.66 -31.91
C GLN A 76 36.95 -4.49 -33.15
N PRO A 77 37.82 -3.44 -33.29
CA PRO A 77 38.86 -3.10 -32.30
C PRO A 77 39.47 -1.68 -32.21
N HIS A 78 40.30 -1.54 -31.17
CA HIS A 78 41.58 -0.82 -31.01
C HIS A 78 41.70 0.54 -30.28
N ASN A 79 42.47 0.44 -29.18
CA ASN A 79 43.57 1.27 -28.66
C ASN A 79 43.36 2.76 -28.31
N THR A 80 43.69 3.13 -27.07
CA THR A 80 44.98 3.82 -26.77
C THR A 80 45.24 3.97 -25.25
N SER A 81 46.53 3.78 -24.90
CA SER A 81 47.34 4.36 -23.80
C SER A 81 46.83 4.34 -22.34
N ARG A 82 47.53 3.53 -21.53
CA ARG A 82 47.45 3.46 -20.07
C ARG A 82 48.71 4.10 -19.47
N GLU A 83 48.56 5.25 -18.81
CA GLU A 83 49.60 5.85 -17.97
C GLU A 83 49.62 5.18 -16.59
N LYS A 84 50.83 4.86 -16.12
CA LYS A 84 51.12 4.26 -14.82
C LYS A 84 51.11 5.35 -13.75
N VAL A 85 50.29 5.19 -12.71
CA VAL A 85 50.46 5.88 -11.42
C VAL A 85 50.60 4.84 -10.33
N SER A 86 51.71 4.97 -9.59
CA SER A 86 52.12 4.16 -8.46
C SER A 86 51.22 4.44 -7.24
N LEU A 87 50.71 3.39 -6.61
CA LEU A 87 50.01 3.48 -5.32
C LEU A 87 50.84 2.70 -4.29
N GLU A 88 51.44 3.46 -3.37
CA GLU A 88 52.08 2.96 -2.17
C GLU A 88 51.01 2.44 -1.19
N SER A 89 51.32 1.32 -0.54
CA SER A 89 50.50 0.63 0.44
C SER A 89 50.68 1.23 1.84
N PRO A 90 49.63 1.32 2.68
CA PRO A 90 49.81 1.46 4.11
C PRO A 90 49.69 0.11 4.83
N THR A 91 50.58 0.01 5.81
CA THR A 91 50.94 -1.09 6.69
C THR A 91 49.82 -1.51 7.65
N ASN A 92 49.71 -2.82 7.86
CA ASN A 92 48.95 -3.47 8.91
C ASN A 92 49.39 -3.01 10.31
N THR A 93 48.43 -2.73 11.18
CA THR A 93 48.59 -2.80 12.64
C THR A 93 47.45 -3.66 13.19
N SER A 94 47.81 -4.85 13.67
CA SER A 94 46.94 -5.75 14.40
C SER A 94 46.92 -5.32 15.87
N GLU A 95 45.76 -4.92 16.38
CA GLU A 95 45.52 -4.85 17.82
C GLU A 95 44.72 -6.07 18.28
N THR A 96 45.30 -6.71 19.28
CA THR A 96 44.84 -7.87 20.02
C THR A 96 43.69 -7.46 20.95
N ILE A 97 42.51 -8.06 20.83
CA ILE A 97 41.46 -7.94 21.85
C ILE A 97 41.41 -9.25 22.65
N GLU A 98 41.71 -9.11 23.93
CA GLU A 98 41.64 -10.13 24.96
C GLU A 98 40.19 -10.62 25.18
N ASN A 99 40.02 -11.94 25.14
CA ASN A 99 38.85 -12.62 25.66
C ASN A 99 38.85 -12.55 27.19
N LYS A 100 37.83 -11.92 27.79
CA LYS A 100 37.47 -12.14 29.20
C LYS A 100 36.14 -12.89 29.31
N SER A 101 36.32 -14.19 29.52
CA SER A 101 35.43 -15.09 30.26
C SER A 101 34.99 -14.47 31.59
N LEU A 102 33.70 -14.52 31.90
CA LEU A 102 33.20 -14.44 33.27
C LEU A 102 32.10 -15.47 33.48
N ASP A 103 32.24 -16.12 34.63
CA ASP A 103 31.66 -17.38 35.02
C ASP A 103 30.18 -17.32 35.41
N ALA A 104 29.56 -18.48 35.27
CA ALA A 104 28.34 -18.86 35.95
C ALA A 104 28.58 -19.06 37.45
N ASN A 105 27.64 -18.60 38.30
CA ASN A 105 26.97 -19.39 39.34
C ASN A 105 26.18 -18.49 40.30
N GLY A 106 24.92 -18.88 40.59
CA GLY A 106 24.46 -18.91 41.97
C GLY A 106 23.05 -18.41 42.28
N VAL A 107 22.15 -19.37 42.57
CA VAL A 107 21.24 -19.41 43.75
C VAL A 107 20.11 -18.34 43.81
N SER A 108 18.86 -18.71 43.48
CA SER A 108 17.78 -19.20 44.37
C SER A 108 17.36 -18.24 45.50
N THR A 109 16.12 -17.75 45.43
CA THR A 109 15.09 -17.91 46.49
C THR A 109 13.75 -17.35 46.01
N SER A 110 12.69 -18.15 46.15
CA SER A 110 11.28 -17.74 46.09
C SER A 110 10.82 -17.08 47.40
N PRO A 111 9.68 -16.37 47.37
CA PRO A 111 8.56 -16.71 48.28
C PRO A 111 7.23 -16.75 47.50
N ILE A 112 6.35 -17.74 47.65
CA ILE A 112 5.44 -18.09 48.77
C ILE A 112 4.45 -16.97 49.14
N GLY A 113 3.16 -17.30 48.99
CA GLY A 113 1.99 -16.67 49.62
C GLY A 113 1.19 -15.77 48.66
N THR A 114 -0.12 -15.90 48.48
CA THR A 114 -1.16 -16.49 49.33
C THR A 114 -2.40 -16.82 48.51
N ASP A 115 -3.09 -17.85 48.99
CA ASP A 115 -4.45 -18.27 48.65
C ASP A 115 -5.47 -17.13 48.67
N ASP A 116 -6.43 -17.15 47.74
CA ASP A 116 -7.80 -16.88 48.13
C ASP A 116 -8.78 -17.78 47.35
N LYS A 117 -9.51 -18.58 48.12
CA LYS A 117 -10.55 -19.50 47.69
C LYS A 117 -11.87 -18.75 47.80
N THR A 118 -12.62 -18.63 46.71
CA THR A 118 -14.04 -18.28 46.80
C THR A 118 -14.87 -19.45 46.29
N ASP A 119 -15.60 -20.01 47.24
CA ASP A 119 -16.48 -21.16 47.19
C ASP A 119 -17.87 -20.67 46.75
N HIS A 120 -18.37 -21.18 45.62
CA HIS A 120 -19.78 -21.06 45.25
C HIS A 120 -20.34 -22.43 44.90
N SER A 121 -20.84 -23.07 45.95
CA SER A 121 -21.82 -24.14 45.93
C SER A 121 -23.16 -23.62 45.41
N GLU A 122 -23.64 -24.11 44.26
CA GLU A 122 -25.08 -24.20 43.99
C GLU A 122 -25.43 -25.46 43.16
N LYS A 123 -26.10 -26.38 43.86
CA LYS A 123 -27.30 -27.14 43.46
C LYS A 123 -27.27 -27.99 42.19
N GLU A 124 -26.97 -29.27 42.42
CA GLU A 124 -27.44 -30.40 41.62
C GLU A 124 -28.98 -30.40 41.49
N THR A 125 -29.47 -30.52 40.25
CA THR A 125 -30.84 -30.91 39.97
C THR A 125 -30.82 -32.15 39.07
N ASN A 126 -31.22 -33.28 39.65
CA ASN A 126 -31.43 -34.56 38.97
C ASN A 126 -32.39 -34.44 37.79
N ARG A 127 -31.95 -34.86 36.59
CA ARG A 127 -32.82 -35.28 35.49
C ARG A 127 -32.34 -36.58 34.88
N SER A 128 -33.28 -37.52 34.79
CA SER A 128 -33.18 -38.88 34.27
C SER A 128 -32.73 -38.96 32.80
N PRO A 129 -32.21 -40.13 32.37
CA PRO A 129 -31.65 -40.33 31.05
C PRO A 129 -32.75 -40.70 30.05
N THR A 130 -32.95 -39.84 29.05
CA THR A 130 -33.65 -40.22 27.81
C THR A 130 -32.61 -40.55 26.74
N ASP A 131 -32.59 -41.84 26.42
CA ASP A 131 -32.00 -42.43 25.22
C ASP A 131 -32.36 -41.61 23.99
N GLY A 132 -31.34 -41.12 23.29
CA GLY A 132 -31.49 -40.23 22.15
C GLY A 132 -30.24 -40.28 21.28
N SER A 133 -30.07 -41.40 20.57
CA SER A 133 -29.35 -41.55 19.30
C SER A 133 -28.40 -40.39 18.95
N SER A 134 -27.20 -40.45 19.54
CA SER A 134 -26.05 -39.64 19.14
C SER A 134 -25.71 -39.94 17.68
N LEU A 135 -26.25 -39.12 16.78
CA LEU A 135 -25.65 -38.87 15.47
C LEU A 135 -24.27 -38.27 15.76
N THR A 136 -23.26 -39.12 15.80
CA THR A 136 -21.85 -38.76 15.63
C THR A 136 -21.69 -38.05 14.29
N LYS A 137 -22.05 -36.76 14.25
CA LYS A 137 -21.62 -35.85 13.20
C LYS A 137 -20.10 -35.86 13.24
N ASN A 138 -19.51 -36.51 12.25
CA ASN A 138 -18.08 -36.59 12.01
C ASN A 138 -17.41 -35.25 12.31
N SER A 139 -16.66 -35.23 13.41
CA SER A 139 -15.79 -34.16 13.87
C SER A 139 -14.54 -34.06 12.97
N GLN A 140 -14.74 -33.99 11.65
CA GLN A 140 -13.69 -33.79 10.63
C GLN A 140 -13.59 -32.32 10.18
N THR A 141 -14.47 -31.44 10.65
CA THR A 141 -14.39 -30.00 10.39
C THR A 141 -13.36 -29.28 11.27
N ALA A 142 -12.88 -29.91 12.35
CA ALA A 142 -12.14 -29.23 13.42
C ALA A 142 -10.68 -28.86 13.09
N ASP A 143 -10.13 -29.22 11.93
CA ASP A 143 -8.72 -28.89 11.60
C ASP A 143 -8.48 -28.29 10.22
N ARG A 144 -9.52 -27.78 9.58
CA ARG A 144 -9.36 -27.09 8.29
C ARG A 144 -8.92 -25.64 8.51
N THR A 145 -7.73 -25.31 8.03
CA THR A 145 -7.18 -23.95 8.05
C THR A 145 -7.46 -23.25 6.72
N LEU A 146 -8.10 -22.08 6.74
CA LEU A 146 -8.28 -21.24 5.55
C LEU A 146 -6.97 -20.54 5.17
N THR A 147 -6.58 -20.61 3.90
CA THR A 147 -5.47 -19.82 3.37
C THR A 147 -5.94 -18.44 2.90
N ILE A 148 -5.23 -17.40 3.35
CA ILE A 148 -5.33 -16.04 2.81
C ILE A 148 -4.03 -15.76 2.07
N VAL A 149 -4.11 -15.58 0.75
CA VAL A 149 -2.95 -15.34 -0.11
C VAL A 149 -2.84 -13.84 -0.42
N VAL A 150 -1.72 -13.22 -0.08
CA VAL A 150 -1.48 -11.78 -0.29
C VAL A 150 -0.52 -11.54 -1.43
N GLN A 151 -0.98 -10.84 -2.47
CA GLN A 151 -0.14 -10.45 -3.61
C GLN A 151 0.69 -9.20 -3.31
N LEU A 152 1.94 -9.37 -2.90
CA LEU A 152 2.89 -8.29 -2.67
C LEU A 152 3.30 -7.61 -3.98
N SER A 153 3.54 -6.30 -3.92
CA SER A 153 4.05 -5.49 -5.03
C SER A 153 4.72 -4.21 -4.55
N GLY A 154 5.58 -3.63 -5.39
CA GLY A 154 6.20 -2.33 -5.14
C GLY A 154 7.25 -2.32 -4.02
N GLU A 155 7.34 -1.18 -3.33
CA GLU A 155 8.38 -0.89 -2.32
C GLU A 155 7.92 -1.23 -0.90
N LEU A 156 8.81 -1.02 0.10
CA LEU A 156 8.56 -1.26 1.53
C LEU A 156 7.16 -0.83 1.97
N GLY A 157 6.80 0.45 1.76
CA GLY A 157 5.50 0.98 2.15
C GLY A 157 4.33 0.24 1.49
N ASN A 158 4.46 -0.21 0.24
CA ASN A 158 3.41 -0.99 -0.41
C ASN A 158 3.31 -2.42 0.15
N GLN A 159 4.45 -3.06 0.45
CA GLN A 159 4.45 -4.42 1.01
C GLN A 159 3.80 -4.45 2.39
N VAL A 160 4.20 -3.54 3.29
CA VAL A 160 3.60 -3.39 4.63
C VAL A 160 2.10 -3.19 4.52
N HIS A 161 1.65 -2.32 3.62
CA HIS A 161 0.22 -2.02 3.45
C HIS A 161 -0.61 -3.21 2.95
N LYS A 162 -0.01 -4.11 2.18
CA LYS A 162 -0.68 -5.33 1.68
C LYS A 162 -0.69 -6.43 2.72
N ILE A 163 0.41 -6.60 3.45
CA ILE A 163 0.48 -7.53 4.59
C ILE A 163 -0.57 -7.11 5.63
N ALA A 164 -0.65 -5.81 5.95
CA ALA A 164 -1.69 -5.26 6.82
C ALA A 164 -3.09 -5.65 6.33
N ASN A 165 -3.39 -5.54 5.03
CA ASN A 165 -4.70 -5.93 4.50
C ASN A 165 -4.99 -7.42 4.71
N GLY A 166 -4.00 -8.27 4.44
CA GLY A 166 -4.09 -9.71 4.69
C GLY A 166 -4.39 -10.03 6.16
N LEU A 167 -3.71 -9.37 7.10
CA LEU A 167 -3.96 -9.50 8.54
C LEU A 167 -5.36 -9.00 8.94
N CYS A 168 -5.87 -7.96 8.30
CA CYS A 168 -7.25 -7.50 8.52
C CYS A 168 -8.28 -8.55 8.07
N VAL A 169 -8.09 -9.12 6.87
CA VAL A 169 -8.95 -10.20 6.36
C VAL A 169 -8.87 -11.40 7.30
N GLN A 170 -7.68 -11.69 7.81
CA GLN A 170 -7.46 -12.73 8.81
C GLN A 170 -8.32 -12.51 10.05
N ASP A 171 -8.25 -11.33 10.65
CA ASP A 171 -9.05 -10.93 11.82
C ASP A 171 -10.55 -11.07 11.56
N HIS A 172 -11.02 -10.66 10.38
CA HIS A 172 -12.42 -10.78 10.00
C HIS A 172 -12.88 -12.22 9.92
N VAL A 173 -12.12 -13.09 9.26
CA VAL A 173 -12.49 -14.50 9.12
C VAL A 173 -12.48 -15.20 10.48
N GLU A 174 -11.42 -14.98 11.27
CA GLU A 174 -11.26 -15.65 12.57
C GLU A 174 -12.37 -15.24 13.54
N ASN A 175 -12.68 -13.94 13.64
CA ASN A 175 -13.68 -13.44 14.58
C ASN A 175 -15.12 -13.73 14.14
N GLU A 176 -15.43 -13.60 12.84
CA GLU A 176 -16.82 -13.73 12.36
C GLU A 176 -17.22 -15.18 12.07
N LEU A 177 -16.26 -16.04 11.67
CA LEU A 177 -16.54 -17.43 11.30
C LEU A 177 -15.90 -18.46 12.24
N GLY A 178 -14.99 -18.06 13.13
CA GLY A 178 -14.27 -19.00 14.01
C GLY A 178 -13.34 -19.96 13.26
N LEU A 179 -12.99 -19.65 12.01
CA LEU A 179 -12.09 -20.48 11.20
C LEU A 179 -10.64 -20.19 11.56
N LYS A 180 -9.81 -21.23 11.74
CA LYS A 180 -8.35 -21.05 11.75
C LYS A 180 -7.91 -20.55 10.38
N THR A 181 -6.95 -19.64 10.37
CA THR A 181 -6.40 -19.11 9.11
C THR A 181 -4.89 -19.21 9.06
N LYS A 182 -4.34 -19.10 7.85
CA LYS A 182 -2.91 -18.92 7.60
C LYS A 182 -2.70 -17.91 6.49
N LEU A 183 -1.71 -17.04 6.66
CA LEU A 183 -1.35 -16.05 5.68
C LEU A 183 -0.20 -16.58 4.80
N VAL A 184 -0.37 -16.54 3.49
CA VAL A 184 0.62 -16.94 2.49
C VAL A 184 0.96 -15.73 1.63
N LEU A 185 2.24 -15.42 1.49
CA LEU A 185 2.69 -14.26 0.72
C LEU A 185 3.10 -14.69 -0.69
N ARG A 186 2.71 -13.89 -1.68
CA ARG A 186 3.07 -14.07 -3.09
C ARG A 186 3.75 -12.81 -3.60
N ALA A 187 4.96 -12.93 -4.13
CA ALA A 187 5.69 -11.83 -4.74
C ALA A 187 5.34 -11.66 -6.22
N GLN A 188 5.51 -10.44 -6.75
CA GLN A 188 5.59 -10.20 -8.19
C GLN A 188 6.92 -10.74 -8.75
N ASN A 189 7.06 -10.85 -10.07
CA ASN A 189 8.33 -11.25 -10.69
C ASN A 189 9.11 -10.04 -11.25
N HIS A 190 9.47 -9.07 -10.40
CA HIS A 190 10.13 -7.82 -10.81
C HIS A 190 11.23 -7.38 -9.83
N ALA A 191 12.44 -7.03 -10.30
CA ALA A 191 13.60 -6.75 -9.41
C ALA A 191 13.31 -5.83 -8.20
N LYS A 192 12.52 -4.76 -8.40
CA LYS A 192 12.11 -3.79 -7.37
C LYS A 192 11.51 -4.41 -6.09
N TRP A 193 10.83 -5.55 -6.18
CA TRP A 193 10.22 -6.16 -4.99
C TRP A 193 11.25 -6.87 -4.08
N LYS A 194 12.39 -7.34 -4.62
CA LYS A 194 13.38 -8.12 -3.86
C LYS A 194 13.98 -7.30 -2.72
N HIS A 195 14.46 -6.11 -3.02
CA HIS A 195 14.96 -5.18 -1.99
C HIS A 195 13.87 -4.81 -0.99
N ALA A 196 12.65 -4.58 -1.46
CA ALA A 196 11.55 -4.25 -0.57
C ALA A 196 11.17 -5.41 0.37
N MET A 197 11.33 -6.67 -0.06
CA MET A 197 11.18 -7.85 0.81
C MET A 197 12.27 -7.87 1.88
N GLU A 198 13.54 -7.79 1.48
CA GLU A 198 14.69 -7.77 2.40
C GLU A 198 14.50 -6.67 3.44
N TRP A 199 14.13 -5.49 2.95
CA TRP A 199 13.85 -4.34 3.77
C TRP A 199 12.69 -4.53 4.75
N THR A 200 11.59 -5.14 4.30
CA THR A 200 10.45 -5.43 5.19
C THR A 200 10.85 -6.39 6.30
N LYS A 201 11.61 -7.46 5.97
CA LYS A 201 12.08 -8.44 6.96
C LYS A 201 13.05 -7.85 7.97
N GLU A 202 13.97 -7.03 7.49
CA GLU A 202 14.94 -6.33 8.34
C GLU A 202 14.26 -5.30 9.24
N ALA A 203 13.28 -4.56 8.72
CA ALA A 203 12.60 -3.51 9.48
C ALA A 203 11.62 -4.05 10.52
N PHE A 204 10.91 -5.15 10.23
CA PHE A 204 9.84 -5.66 11.08
C PHE A 204 10.10 -7.13 11.44
N PRO A 205 10.65 -7.41 12.64
CA PRO A 205 11.04 -8.77 13.04
C PRO A 205 9.92 -9.81 12.93
N LYS A 206 8.67 -9.43 13.22
CA LYS A 206 7.49 -10.30 13.09
C LYS A 206 7.17 -10.71 11.64
N THR A 207 7.76 -10.04 10.65
CA THR A 207 7.67 -10.44 9.24
C THR A 207 8.75 -11.44 8.81
N GLY A 208 9.81 -11.62 9.63
CA GLY A 208 10.93 -12.52 9.35
C GLY A 208 10.53 -13.96 9.04
N PRO A 209 9.63 -14.59 9.82
CA PRO A 209 9.17 -15.97 9.59
C PRO A 209 8.41 -16.19 8.29
N PHE A 210 7.88 -15.15 7.64
CA PHE A 210 7.11 -15.32 6.41
C PHE A 210 8.04 -15.63 5.23
N ASP A 211 7.68 -16.63 4.44
CA ASP A 211 8.22 -16.78 3.09
C ASP A 211 7.40 -15.91 2.11
N PHE A 212 8.04 -14.85 1.61
CA PHE A 212 7.46 -13.87 0.69
C PHE A 212 7.17 -14.46 -0.70
N ARG A 213 7.60 -15.71 -0.96
CA ARG A 213 7.35 -16.47 -2.17
C ARG A 213 6.54 -17.74 -1.95
N ALA A 214 6.01 -17.98 -0.75
CA ALA A 214 5.25 -19.20 -0.47
C ALA A 214 4.07 -19.42 -1.45
N GLY A 215 3.46 -18.34 -1.95
CA GLY A 215 2.39 -18.40 -2.96
C GLY A 215 2.85 -18.35 -4.41
N ASN A 216 4.15 -18.35 -4.70
CA ASN A 216 4.70 -18.37 -6.07
C ASN A 216 4.88 -19.80 -6.58
N THR A 217 3.82 -20.61 -6.52
CA THR A 217 3.84 -22.03 -6.91
C THR A 217 2.85 -22.30 -8.05
N GLU A 218 3.17 -23.28 -8.90
CA GLU A 218 2.23 -23.77 -9.93
C GLU A 218 0.96 -24.36 -9.29
N GLU A 219 1.10 -24.95 -8.09
CA GLU A 219 0.00 -25.45 -7.28
C GLU A 219 -1.02 -24.33 -6.98
N PHE A 220 -0.57 -23.19 -6.45
CA PHE A 220 -1.43 -22.04 -6.19
C PHE A 220 -2.12 -21.59 -7.47
N ASP A 221 -1.38 -21.43 -8.57
CA ASP A 221 -1.96 -20.97 -9.84
C ASP A 221 -3.02 -21.94 -10.39
N SER A 222 -2.82 -23.25 -10.21
CA SER A 222 -3.79 -24.28 -10.59
C SER A 222 -5.05 -24.23 -9.73
N ILE A 223 -4.90 -24.22 -8.39
CA ILE A 223 -6.02 -24.16 -7.44
C ILE A 223 -6.80 -22.85 -7.61
N HIS A 224 -6.10 -21.73 -7.83
CA HIS A 224 -6.73 -20.43 -8.04
C HIS A 224 -7.59 -20.41 -9.30
N ARG A 225 -7.07 -20.89 -10.45
CA ARG A 225 -7.89 -21.03 -11.68
C ARG A 225 -9.06 -22.00 -11.50
N LEU A 226 -8.90 -23.04 -10.69
CA LEU A 226 -10.00 -23.95 -10.36
C LEU A 226 -11.08 -23.23 -9.53
N GLN A 227 -10.68 -22.44 -8.53
CA GLN A 227 -11.59 -21.63 -7.73
C GLN A 227 -12.33 -20.60 -8.59
N GLU A 228 -11.63 -19.93 -9.51
CA GLU A 228 -12.24 -18.96 -10.41
C GLU A 228 -13.37 -19.58 -11.23
N ARG A 229 -13.11 -20.72 -11.88
CA ARG A 229 -14.12 -21.46 -12.67
C ARG A 229 -15.28 -21.96 -11.81
N TRP A 230 -14.98 -22.49 -10.62
CA TRP A 230 -16.01 -22.98 -9.71
C TRP A 230 -16.94 -21.85 -9.24
N MET A 231 -16.37 -20.70 -8.86
CA MET A 231 -17.15 -19.53 -8.48
C MET A 231 -18.02 -19.01 -9.63
N ASP A 232 -17.50 -18.97 -10.88
CA ASP A 232 -18.30 -18.59 -12.05
C ASP A 232 -19.45 -19.55 -12.30
N GLN A 233 -19.21 -20.86 -12.13
CA GLN A 233 -20.27 -21.86 -12.20
C GLN A 233 -21.35 -21.61 -11.14
N LEU A 234 -20.96 -21.40 -9.88
CA LEU A 234 -21.93 -21.14 -8.80
C LEU A 234 -22.75 -19.86 -9.05
N ILE A 235 -22.14 -18.82 -9.62
CA ILE A 235 -22.84 -17.57 -9.98
C ILE A 235 -23.82 -17.82 -11.14
N SER A 236 -23.36 -18.45 -12.22
CA SER A 236 -24.19 -18.71 -13.41
C SER A 236 -25.37 -19.66 -13.16
N GLU A 237 -25.22 -20.59 -12.21
CA GLU A 237 -26.28 -21.51 -11.77
C GLU A 237 -27.17 -20.90 -10.68
N ASN A 238 -27.00 -19.61 -10.33
CA ASN A 238 -27.72 -18.91 -9.26
C ASN A 238 -27.69 -19.67 -7.92
N LYS A 239 -26.53 -20.25 -7.61
CA LYS A 239 -26.30 -21.07 -6.42
C LYS A 239 -25.83 -20.25 -5.21
N LEU A 240 -25.40 -19.01 -5.43
CA LEU A 240 -25.00 -18.07 -4.38
C LEU A 240 -26.10 -17.02 -4.17
N ASP A 241 -26.33 -16.64 -2.93
CA ASP A 241 -27.12 -15.45 -2.62
C ASP A 241 -26.22 -14.22 -2.80
N LEU A 242 -26.47 -13.49 -3.90
CA LEU A 242 -25.75 -12.29 -4.30
C LEU A 242 -26.52 -11.00 -3.98
N THR A 243 -27.70 -11.10 -3.35
CA THR A 243 -28.67 -9.98 -3.22
C THR A 243 -28.08 -8.75 -2.53
N ASN A 244 -27.08 -8.94 -1.66
CA ASN A 244 -26.45 -7.87 -0.90
C ASN A 244 -24.93 -7.82 -1.07
N LEU A 245 -24.36 -8.36 -2.15
CA LEU A 245 -22.92 -8.31 -2.40
C LEU A 245 -22.59 -7.17 -3.38
N SER A 246 -21.57 -6.36 -3.09
CA SER A 246 -21.11 -5.35 -4.03
C SER A 246 -20.32 -5.95 -5.20
N ASP A 247 -19.60 -7.04 -4.96
CA ASP A 247 -18.82 -7.73 -5.99
C ASP A 247 -18.75 -9.24 -5.70
N PRO A 248 -19.30 -10.11 -6.57
CA PRO A 248 -19.24 -11.55 -6.39
C PRO A 248 -17.85 -12.15 -6.63
N SER A 249 -16.88 -11.37 -7.13
CA SER A 249 -15.52 -11.81 -7.44
C SER A 249 -14.55 -11.69 -6.26
N MET A 250 -14.97 -11.22 -5.08
CA MET A 250 -14.07 -10.91 -3.96
C MET A 250 -13.24 -12.09 -3.43
N LEU A 251 -13.72 -13.33 -3.53
CA LEU A 251 -12.89 -14.49 -3.19
C LEU A 251 -11.76 -14.73 -4.20
N LYS A 252 -11.97 -14.34 -5.47
CA LYS A 252 -11.00 -14.42 -6.55
C LYS A 252 -10.00 -13.28 -6.48
N ASP A 253 -10.46 -12.06 -6.20
CA ASP A 253 -9.60 -10.90 -6.12
C ASP A 253 -10.21 -9.86 -5.18
N LEU A 254 -9.81 -9.89 -3.91
CA LEU A 254 -10.15 -8.84 -2.97
C LEU A 254 -9.32 -7.59 -3.30
N SER A 255 -9.91 -6.79 -4.19
CA SER A 255 -9.32 -5.58 -4.76
C SER A 255 -9.92 -4.29 -4.19
N CYS A 256 -10.81 -4.36 -3.21
CA CYS A 256 -11.40 -3.21 -2.53
C CYS A 256 -11.03 -3.17 -1.04
N SER A 257 -11.30 -2.03 -0.41
CA SER A 257 -10.78 -1.70 0.92
C SER A 257 -11.81 -1.03 1.84
N GLU A 258 -13.08 -1.10 1.46
CA GLU A 258 -14.21 -0.56 2.23
C GLU A 258 -14.75 -1.60 3.21
N PRO A 259 -15.37 -1.19 4.34
CA PRO A 259 -15.91 -2.12 5.34
C PRO A 259 -16.82 -3.19 4.73
N LYS A 260 -17.66 -2.78 3.77
CA LYS A 260 -18.58 -3.67 3.08
C LYS A 260 -17.87 -4.81 2.35
N CYS A 261 -16.68 -4.59 1.81
CA CYS A 261 -15.92 -5.63 1.11
C CYS A 261 -15.52 -6.78 2.03
N TYR A 262 -15.12 -6.49 3.26
CA TYR A 262 -14.74 -7.54 4.22
C TYR A 262 -15.97 -8.35 4.64
N VAL A 263 -17.10 -7.69 4.86
CA VAL A 263 -18.39 -8.35 5.16
C VAL A 263 -18.83 -9.24 4.00
N ASP A 264 -18.77 -8.73 2.76
CA ASP A 264 -19.15 -9.46 1.56
C ASP A 264 -18.24 -10.67 1.33
N THR A 265 -16.93 -10.52 1.57
CA THR A 265 -15.95 -11.62 1.51
C THR A 265 -16.28 -12.71 2.53
N VAL A 266 -16.56 -12.34 3.78
CA VAL A 266 -16.95 -13.29 4.84
C VAL A 266 -18.28 -13.99 4.50
N ASN A 267 -19.25 -13.27 3.97
CA ASN A 267 -20.54 -13.82 3.54
C ASN A 267 -20.37 -14.82 2.40
N LEU A 268 -19.57 -14.49 1.38
CA LEU A 268 -19.24 -15.42 0.28
C LEU A 268 -18.51 -16.66 0.80
N LEU A 269 -17.57 -16.48 1.72
CA LEU A 269 -16.85 -17.59 2.32
C LEU A 269 -17.81 -18.52 3.09
N LYS A 270 -18.72 -17.96 3.89
CA LYS A 270 -19.74 -18.73 4.62
C LYS A 270 -20.62 -19.57 3.69
N GLN A 271 -20.95 -19.05 2.50
CA GLN A 271 -21.75 -19.77 1.50
C GLN A 271 -20.98 -20.88 0.76
N THR A 272 -19.65 -20.83 0.77
CA THR A 272 -18.78 -21.68 -0.06
C THR A 272 -17.95 -22.68 0.74
N TRP A 273 -17.65 -22.39 2.02
CA TRP A 273 -16.72 -23.17 2.85
C TRP A 273 -17.10 -24.65 2.95
N ASP A 274 -18.33 -24.96 3.36
CA ASP A 274 -18.84 -26.32 3.54
C ASP A 274 -19.81 -26.75 2.43
N ARG A 275 -19.75 -26.09 1.27
CA ARG A 275 -20.70 -26.34 0.19
C ARG A 275 -20.48 -27.71 -0.45
N GLU A 276 -21.57 -28.44 -0.66
CA GLU A 276 -21.56 -29.67 -1.45
C GLU A 276 -21.15 -29.39 -2.90
N GLY A 277 -20.33 -30.28 -3.48
CA GLY A 277 -19.79 -30.09 -4.83
C GLY A 277 -18.61 -29.11 -4.90
N ARG A 278 -18.02 -28.74 -3.75
CA ARG A 278 -16.72 -28.06 -3.72
C ARG A 278 -15.66 -28.92 -4.44
N PRO A 279 -14.85 -28.34 -5.35
CA PRO A 279 -13.82 -29.09 -6.05
C PRO A 279 -12.86 -29.76 -5.07
N SER A 280 -12.50 -31.01 -5.36
CA SER A 280 -11.44 -31.70 -4.63
C SER A 280 -10.09 -31.13 -5.06
N ILE A 281 -9.26 -30.83 -4.08
CA ILE A 281 -7.83 -30.53 -4.27
C ILE A 281 -7.01 -31.69 -3.69
N PRO A 282 -5.72 -31.83 -4.04
CA PRO A 282 -4.85 -32.83 -3.42
C PRO A 282 -4.86 -32.72 -1.88
N ASP A 283 -4.78 -33.84 -1.18
CA ASP A 283 -4.81 -33.87 0.30
C ASP A 283 -3.56 -33.21 0.92
N ASP A 284 -2.46 -33.15 0.17
CA ASP A 284 -1.19 -32.51 0.53
C ASP A 284 -1.10 -31.05 0.07
N ALA A 285 -2.19 -30.48 -0.45
CA ALA A 285 -2.22 -29.11 -0.93
C ALA A 285 -1.84 -28.09 0.17
N THR A 286 -0.96 -27.16 -0.19
CA THR A 286 -0.51 -26.09 0.69
C THR A 286 -1.52 -24.94 0.75
N ILE A 287 -2.45 -24.85 -0.19
CA ILE A 287 -3.49 -23.82 -0.28
C ILE A 287 -4.87 -24.45 -0.07
N SER A 288 -5.72 -23.85 0.77
CA SER A 288 -7.10 -24.32 0.99
C SER A 288 -8.00 -24.05 -0.22
N MET A 289 -9.09 -24.80 -0.35
CA MET A 289 -10.21 -24.50 -1.24
C MET A 289 -11.50 -24.41 -0.40
N PRO A 290 -12.21 -23.27 -0.40
CA PRO A 290 -11.79 -22.00 -1.00
C PRO A 290 -10.59 -21.36 -0.26
N HIS A 291 -9.96 -20.38 -0.90
CA HIS A 291 -9.01 -19.42 -0.31
C HIS A 291 -9.41 -17.98 -0.65
N ILE A 292 -8.86 -17.01 0.08
CA ILE A 292 -9.04 -15.58 -0.23
C ILE A 292 -7.76 -15.05 -0.87
N PHE A 293 -7.86 -14.43 -2.05
CA PHE A 293 -6.72 -13.77 -2.71
C PHE A 293 -6.81 -12.24 -2.57
N VAL A 294 -5.85 -11.65 -1.86
CA VAL A 294 -5.83 -10.22 -1.50
C VAL A 294 -4.81 -9.49 -2.35
N THR A 295 -5.27 -8.53 -3.16
CA THR A 295 -4.38 -7.72 -4.01
C THR A 295 -4.38 -6.24 -3.62
N ALA A 296 -5.41 -5.77 -2.92
CA ALA A 296 -5.54 -4.39 -2.48
C ALA A 296 -4.65 -4.03 -1.29
N PHE A 297 -4.40 -2.74 -1.16
CA PHE A 297 -3.90 -2.09 0.03
C PHE A 297 -4.96 -2.06 1.15
N ALA A 298 -4.54 -2.18 2.41
CA ALA A 298 -5.41 -2.02 3.58
C ALA A 298 -6.20 -0.70 3.54
N GLY A 299 -7.52 -0.75 3.63
CA GLY A 299 -8.32 0.49 3.65
C GLY A 299 -8.18 1.26 4.94
N HIS A 300 -8.71 2.49 4.95
CA HIS A 300 -8.88 3.27 6.18
C HIS A 300 -9.57 2.45 7.27
N TYR A 301 -10.60 1.69 6.91
CA TYR A 301 -11.31 0.80 7.83
C TYR A 301 -10.38 -0.20 8.52
N CYS A 302 -9.53 -0.89 7.77
CA CYS A 302 -8.58 -1.83 8.34
C CYS A 302 -7.48 -1.15 9.14
N LEU A 303 -6.93 -0.04 8.65
CA LEU A 303 -5.92 0.75 9.35
C LEU A 303 -6.43 1.26 10.71
N ASP A 304 -7.72 1.56 10.78
CA ASP A 304 -8.41 2.05 11.96
C ASP A 304 -8.75 0.93 12.95
N ARG A 305 -9.43 -0.12 12.47
CA ARG A 305 -9.86 -1.27 13.28
C ARG A 305 -8.68 -2.04 13.88
N MET A 306 -7.64 -2.25 13.08
CA MET A 306 -6.49 -3.07 13.45
C MET A 306 -5.32 -2.23 13.99
N TYR A 307 -5.57 -0.96 14.32
CA TYR A 307 -4.51 0.00 14.60
C TYR A 307 -3.48 -0.50 15.62
N GLU A 308 -3.93 -0.94 16.80
CA GLU A 308 -3.05 -1.42 17.86
C GLU A 308 -2.32 -2.72 17.46
N LYS A 309 -3.03 -3.64 16.79
CA LYS A 309 -2.43 -4.88 16.27
C LYS A 309 -1.35 -4.57 15.24
N TYR A 310 -1.52 -3.54 14.40
CA TYR A 310 -0.51 -3.12 13.45
C TYR A 310 0.68 -2.44 14.10
N ARG A 311 0.49 -1.60 15.13
CA ARG A 311 1.61 -1.04 15.89
C ARG A 311 2.46 -2.15 16.51
N ASP A 312 1.81 -3.16 17.09
CA ASP A 312 2.49 -4.31 17.67
C ASP A 312 3.17 -5.18 16.60
N PHE A 313 2.49 -5.48 15.50
CA PHE A 313 3.02 -6.35 14.45
C PHE A 313 4.16 -5.70 13.66
N PHE A 314 4.04 -4.41 13.34
CA PHE A 314 5.04 -3.64 12.60
C PHE A 314 5.92 -2.80 13.53
N GLN A 315 6.21 -3.32 14.72
CA GLN A 315 7.23 -2.73 15.59
C GLN A 315 8.60 -2.84 14.90
N ILE A 316 9.32 -1.73 14.83
CA ILE A 316 10.64 -1.68 14.22
C ILE A 316 11.73 -2.16 15.17
N ASP A 317 12.74 -2.84 14.63
CA ASP A 317 13.99 -3.11 15.36
C ASP A 317 14.92 -1.89 15.27
N GLU A 318 14.76 -0.97 16.22
CA GLU A 318 15.48 0.30 16.21
C GLU A 318 17.00 0.13 16.18
N SER A 319 17.53 -0.89 16.87
CA SER A 319 18.96 -1.15 16.95
C SER A 319 19.58 -1.57 15.62
N THR A 320 18.76 -2.19 14.78
CA THR A 320 19.19 -2.73 13.48
C THR A 320 18.99 -1.73 12.36
N ILE A 321 17.84 -1.04 12.30
CA ILE A 321 17.49 -0.24 11.12
C ILE A 321 17.69 1.26 11.27
N CYS A 322 17.79 1.80 12.49
CA CYS A 322 17.81 3.24 12.69
C CYS A 322 19.25 3.76 12.71
N LYS A 323 19.66 4.45 11.64
CA LYS A 323 20.99 5.07 11.56
C LYS A 323 21.00 6.47 12.17
N GLN A 324 20.00 7.28 11.85
CA GLN A 324 19.77 8.59 12.42
C GLN A 324 18.34 8.65 12.93
N ILE A 325 18.09 9.54 13.88
CA ILE A 325 16.73 9.85 14.36
C ILE A 325 16.51 11.38 14.34
N PRO A 326 15.26 11.86 14.20
CA PRO A 326 14.95 13.28 14.28
C PRO A 326 15.15 13.82 15.70
N ASP A 327 15.46 15.12 15.83
CA ASP A 327 15.36 15.76 17.14
C ASP A 327 13.89 15.74 17.64
N PRO A 328 13.63 15.70 18.95
CA PRO A 328 12.26 15.70 19.49
C PRO A 328 11.39 16.89 19.03
N ASP A 329 12.01 18.04 18.77
CA ASP A 329 11.37 19.28 18.33
C ASP A 329 11.48 19.55 16.81
N GLU A 330 11.97 18.57 16.05
CA GLU A 330 12.17 18.65 14.60
C GLU A 330 11.02 18.01 13.83
N SER A 331 10.52 18.74 12.84
CA SER A 331 9.53 18.21 11.90
C SER A 331 10.21 17.53 10.72
N VAL A 332 9.65 16.45 10.21
CA VAL A 332 10.24 15.70 9.10
C VAL A 332 9.42 15.89 7.82
N LEU A 333 10.04 16.46 6.80
CA LEU A 333 9.47 16.62 5.46
C LEU A 333 9.98 15.51 4.53
N HIS A 334 9.08 14.66 4.03
CA HIS A 334 9.41 13.65 3.04
C HIS A 334 9.10 14.12 1.62
N LEU A 335 10.15 14.26 0.82
CA LEU A 335 10.09 14.60 -0.60
C LEU A 335 10.30 13.35 -1.46
N ARG A 336 9.27 12.94 -2.20
CA ARG A 336 9.39 11.77 -3.09
C ARG A 336 9.91 12.09 -4.48
N ASN A 337 9.74 13.32 -4.94
CA ASN A 337 9.80 13.75 -6.33
C ASN A 337 9.23 12.76 -7.39
N PHE A 338 7.94 12.44 -7.33
CA PHE A 338 7.31 11.48 -8.25
C PHE A 338 7.40 11.86 -9.73
N LEU A 339 7.56 13.15 -10.06
CA LEU A 339 7.74 13.59 -11.44
C LEU A 339 9.11 13.19 -12.00
N VAL A 340 10.12 13.02 -11.14
CA VAL A 340 11.41 12.47 -11.54
C VAL A 340 11.33 10.93 -11.57
N GLU A 341 10.70 10.30 -10.58
CA GLU A 341 10.52 8.83 -10.55
C GLU A 341 9.65 8.33 -11.71
N MET A 342 8.61 9.08 -12.09
CA MET A 342 7.59 8.68 -13.06
C MET A 342 7.15 9.85 -13.97
N PRO A 343 8.01 10.37 -14.87
CA PRO A 343 7.76 11.63 -15.60
C PRO A 343 6.44 11.69 -16.36
N LYS A 344 6.01 10.58 -16.98
CA LYS A 344 4.76 10.51 -17.75
C LYS A 344 3.52 10.30 -16.87
N ARG A 345 3.65 9.48 -15.83
CA ARG A 345 2.52 9.03 -15.00
C ARG A 345 2.28 9.90 -13.77
N GLY A 346 3.31 10.57 -13.24
CA GLY A 346 3.20 11.34 -12.00
C GLY A 346 2.14 12.44 -12.08
N LYS A 347 2.15 13.27 -13.14
CA LYS A 347 1.12 14.30 -13.35
C LYS A 347 -0.27 13.68 -13.52
N GLN A 348 -0.34 12.62 -14.30
CA GLN A 348 -1.57 11.91 -14.63
C GLN A 348 -2.28 11.30 -13.42
N LEU A 349 -1.51 10.96 -12.39
CA LEU A 349 -1.97 10.32 -11.16
C LEU A 349 -2.08 11.32 -10.00
N GLY A 350 -1.86 12.61 -10.23
CA GLY A 350 -1.90 13.64 -9.18
C GLY A 350 -0.76 13.55 -8.17
N PHE A 351 0.39 13.01 -8.59
CA PHE A 351 1.59 12.88 -7.77
C PHE A 351 2.43 14.16 -7.75
N GLU A 352 1.83 15.28 -8.12
CA GLU A 352 2.48 16.58 -8.17
C GLU A 352 2.90 17.03 -6.78
N GLN A 353 4.13 17.54 -6.70
CA GLN A 353 4.71 18.09 -5.47
C GLN A 353 4.68 19.60 -5.53
N LEU A 354 4.47 20.22 -4.36
CA LEU A 354 4.69 21.65 -4.21
C LEU A 354 6.17 21.97 -4.45
N GLY A 355 6.43 23.03 -5.19
CA GLY A 355 7.77 23.56 -5.34
C GLY A 355 8.33 24.13 -4.02
N PRO A 356 9.64 24.43 -3.96
CA PRO A 356 10.31 24.92 -2.76
C PRO A 356 9.64 26.14 -2.10
N ASN A 357 9.44 27.21 -2.87
CA ASN A 357 8.85 28.46 -2.37
C ASN A 357 7.40 28.28 -1.90
N VAL A 358 6.63 27.48 -2.63
CA VAL A 358 5.23 27.21 -2.28
C VAL A 358 5.15 26.35 -1.01
N THR A 359 6.06 25.39 -0.85
CA THR A 359 6.20 24.60 0.36
C THR A 359 6.51 25.48 1.56
N ALA A 360 7.52 26.36 1.47
CA ALA A 360 7.85 27.29 2.55
C ALA A 360 6.68 28.23 2.89
N THR A 361 5.97 28.74 1.89
CA THR A 361 4.87 29.69 2.10
C THR A 361 3.59 29.03 2.62
N LEU A 362 3.19 27.87 2.10
CA LEU A 362 1.89 27.25 2.38
C LEU A 362 1.98 26.16 3.46
N ILE A 363 2.91 25.21 3.32
CA ILE A 363 3.04 24.10 4.28
C ILE A 363 3.58 24.65 5.60
N PHE A 364 4.62 25.49 5.56
CA PHE A 364 5.27 26.02 6.76
C PHE A 364 4.82 27.45 7.08
N LYS A 365 3.56 27.79 6.77
CA LYS A 365 3.05 29.15 6.93
C LYS A 365 3.12 29.64 8.39
N ASP A 366 2.85 28.75 9.35
CA ASP A 366 2.73 29.05 10.79
C ASP A 366 4.04 28.83 11.57
N TYR A 367 5.10 28.37 10.89
CA TYR A 367 6.41 28.15 11.51
C TYR A 367 7.11 29.49 11.77
N GLN A 368 7.87 29.53 12.86
CA GLN A 368 8.63 30.70 13.30
C GLN A 368 10.12 30.57 12.92
N PRO A 369 10.84 31.70 12.79
CA PRO A 369 12.29 31.67 12.65
C PRO A 369 12.94 30.84 13.76
N GLY A 370 13.83 29.92 13.37
CA GLY A 370 14.51 29.00 14.28
C GLY A 370 13.87 27.62 14.42
N ASP A 371 12.61 27.41 13.99
CA ASP A 371 12.00 26.08 13.91
C ASP A 371 12.87 25.12 13.09
N LYS A 372 12.91 23.84 13.49
CA LYS A 372 13.73 22.81 12.86
C LYS A 372 12.95 21.94 11.89
N VAL A 373 13.54 21.67 10.72
CA VAL A 373 13.00 20.76 9.72
C VAL A 373 14.10 19.82 9.18
N ALA A 374 13.91 18.52 9.35
CA ALA A 374 14.67 17.51 8.61
C ALA A 374 13.96 17.21 7.28
N ILE A 375 14.71 17.12 6.20
CA ILE A 375 14.20 16.73 4.89
C ILE A 375 14.78 15.37 4.52
N ILE A 376 13.92 14.44 4.12
CA ILE A 376 14.31 13.16 3.54
C ILE A 376 13.85 13.08 2.09
N SER A 377 14.70 12.55 1.22
CA SER A 377 14.47 12.48 -0.22
C SER A 377 15.35 11.43 -0.86
N ARG A 378 14.87 10.81 -1.93
CA ARG A 378 15.71 9.95 -2.80
C ARG A 378 16.52 10.74 -3.83
N PHE A 379 16.25 12.05 -3.93
CA PHE A 379 16.82 12.92 -4.96
C PHE A 379 17.58 14.06 -4.29
N PRO A 380 18.84 13.83 -3.87
CA PRO A 380 19.65 14.81 -3.12
C PRO A 380 19.76 16.15 -3.86
N ASP A 381 19.97 16.10 -5.17
CA ASP A 381 20.18 17.27 -6.05
C ASP A 381 18.99 18.25 -6.09
N LYS A 382 17.83 17.86 -5.55
CA LYS A 382 16.60 18.67 -5.52
C LYS A 382 16.26 19.19 -4.13
N VAL A 383 16.99 18.78 -3.09
CA VAL A 383 16.67 19.15 -1.71
C VAL A 383 17.17 20.55 -1.36
N GLN A 384 18.31 20.97 -1.93
CA GLN A 384 18.92 22.25 -1.57
C GLN A 384 18.00 23.45 -1.82
N ASP A 385 17.20 23.42 -2.89
CA ASP A 385 16.24 24.48 -3.19
C ASP A 385 15.17 24.61 -2.08
N PHE A 386 14.73 23.49 -1.50
CA PHE A 386 13.80 23.49 -0.36
C PHE A 386 14.46 24.04 0.90
N ILE A 387 15.70 23.66 1.18
CA ILE A 387 16.46 24.20 2.32
C ILE A 387 16.59 25.72 2.20
N ASN A 388 16.99 26.21 1.03
CA ASN A 388 17.15 27.64 0.77
C ASN A 388 15.81 28.37 0.93
N ALA A 389 14.72 27.86 0.33
CA ALA A 389 13.40 28.48 0.46
C ALA A 389 12.91 28.56 1.91
N LEU A 390 13.09 27.49 2.70
CA LEU A 390 12.72 27.47 4.13
C LEU A 390 13.57 28.44 4.96
N LYS A 391 14.88 28.47 4.70
CA LYS A 391 15.81 29.37 5.40
C LYS A 391 15.53 30.83 5.06
N ASP A 392 15.47 31.17 3.78
CA ASP A 392 15.47 32.55 3.31
C ASP A 392 14.10 33.23 3.50
N GLN A 393 12.99 32.48 3.39
CA GLN A 393 11.63 33.05 3.51
C GLN A 393 11.05 32.97 4.92
N LYS A 394 11.48 31.99 5.72
CA LYS A 394 10.88 31.70 7.04
C LYS A 394 11.89 31.73 8.19
N GLY A 395 13.19 31.79 7.91
CA GLY A 395 14.22 31.66 8.94
C GLY A 395 14.25 30.27 9.58
N ILE A 396 13.70 29.24 8.90
CA ILE A 396 13.64 27.86 9.39
C ILE A 396 15.03 27.23 9.28
N ARG A 397 15.42 26.45 10.30
CA ARG A 397 16.64 25.64 10.31
C ARG A 397 16.35 24.30 9.64
N ALA A 398 16.56 24.27 8.32
CA ALA A 398 16.37 23.05 7.53
C ALA A 398 17.70 22.30 7.32
N ARG A 399 17.66 20.97 7.38
CA ARG A 399 18.78 20.08 7.02
C ARG A 399 18.31 18.92 6.16
N TYR A 400 19.17 18.43 5.28
CA TYR A 400 18.95 17.20 4.51
C TYR A 400 19.56 16.01 5.26
N ILE A 401 18.86 14.88 5.26
CA ILE A 401 19.38 13.64 5.84
C ILE A 401 20.02 12.80 4.74
N GLU A 402 21.34 12.66 4.80
CA GLU A 402 22.15 12.00 3.79
C GLU A 402 22.63 10.61 4.20
N GLY A 403 22.96 9.80 3.19
CA GLY A 403 23.64 8.52 3.37
C GLY A 403 22.81 7.46 4.10
N GLN A 404 21.48 7.53 3.97
CA GLN A 404 20.54 6.54 4.51
C GLN A 404 19.99 5.62 3.42
N THR A 405 19.69 4.38 3.80
CA THR A 405 18.90 3.45 2.98
C THR A 405 17.40 3.77 3.09
N GLY A 406 16.58 3.18 2.22
CA GLY A 406 15.12 3.34 2.31
C GLY A 406 14.53 2.85 3.65
N ASN A 407 15.12 1.83 4.27
CA ASN A 407 14.74 1.37 5.61
C ASN A 407 15.09 2.38 6.71
N GLN A 408 16.30 2.94 6.62
CA GLN A 408 16.76 3.96 7.57
C GLN A 408 15.90 5.22 7.47
N ASP A 409 15.52 5.65 6.27
CA ASP A 409 14.56 6.74 6.06
C ASP A 409 13.16 6.42 6.63
N PHE A 410 12.71 5.17 6.51
CA PHE A 410 11.43 4.76 7.08
C PHE A 410 11.47 4.78 8.62
N CYS A 411 12.54 4.28 9.23
CA CYS A 411 12.75 4.45 10.68
C CYS A 411 12.77 5.93 11.06
N PHE A 412 13.54 6.75 10.34
CA PHE A 412 13.66 8.18 10.63
C PHE A 412 12.29 8.87 10.66
N LEU A 413 11.37 8.51 9.74
CA LEU A 413 9.98 8.95 9.80
C LEU A 413 9.23 8.41 11.01
N MET A 414 9.29 7.10 11.28
CA MET A 414 8.57 6.50 12.41
C MET A 414 8.98 7.09 13.77
N LYS A 415 10.25 7.51 13.91
CA LYS A 415 10.80 8.10 15.13
C LYS A 415 10.57 9.62 15.25
N ALA A 416 9.96 10.27 14.25
CA ALA A 416 9.61 11.68 14.36
C ALA A 416 8.59 11.89 15.49
N GLN A 417 8.87 12.82 16.41
CA GLN A 417 7.99 13.08 17.56
C GLN A 417 7.08 14.31 17.37
N LYS A 418 7.60 15.37 16.73
CA LYS A 418 6.85 16.62 16.51
C LYS A 418 5.81 16.47 15.40
N GLU A 419 6.28 16.35 14.16
CA GLU A 419 5.41 16.35 12.99
C GLU A 419 6.05 15.61 11.81
N ILE A 420 5.24 14.83 11.07
CA ILE A 420 5.60 14.29 9.76
C ILE A 420 4.80 15.04 8.70
N ILE A 421 5.46 15.44 7.62
CA ILE A 421 4.83 16.10 6.47
C ILE A 421 5.23 15.34 5.21
N GLY A 422 4.24 15.00 4.38
CA GLY A 422 4.53 14.43 3.07
C GLY A 422 3.28 14.28 2.22
N GLN A 423 3.47 13.78 1.01
CA GLN A 423 2.35 13.60 0.10
C GLN A 423 1.44 12.47 0.53
N LYS A 424 0.14 12.73 0.44
CA LYS A 424 -0.95 11.81 0.73
C LYS A 424 -0.90 10.50 -0.05
N VAL A 425 -0.40 10.53 -1.28
CA VAL A 425 -0.26 9.35 -2.15
C VAL A 425 0.94 8.46 -1.79
N SER A 426 1.82 8.92 -0.90
CA SER A 426 2.96 8.13 -0.47
C SER A 426 2.53 7.15 0.63
N THR A 427 2.37 5.87 0.26
CA THR A 427 2.16 4.77 1.21
C THR A 427 3.27 4.72 2.26
N PHE A 428 4.50 5.06 1.87
CA PHE A 428 5.66 5.17 2.76
C PHE A 428 5.45 6.20 3.89
N VAL A 429 5.04 7.42 3.55
CA VAL A 429 4.78 8.47 4.57
C VAL A 429 3.53 8.16 5.37
N SER A 430 2.47 7.70 4.69
CA SER A 430 1.19 7.43 5.33
C SER A 430 1.32 6.34 6.39
N LEU A 431 2.02 5.24 6.10
CA LEU A 431 2.25 4.18 7.07
C LEU A 431 3.18 4.60 8.19
N ALA A 432 4.26 5.35 7.90
CA ALA A 432 5.12 5.85 8.97
C ALA A 432 4.36 6.78 9.92
N GLY A 433 3.44 7.61 9.42
CA GLY A 433 2.57 8.44 10.26
C GLY A 433 1.50 7.68 11.06
N ILE A 434 1.01 6.56 10.52
CA ILE A 434 0.08 5.68 11.23
C ILE A 434 0.81 4.93 12.34
N LEU A 435 1.93 4.27 12.01
CA LEU A 435 2.64 3.35 12.89
C LEU A 435 3.61 4.04 13.86
N GLY A 436 4.08 5.24 13.51
CA GLY A 436 5.13 5.96 14.24
C GLY A 436 4.65 6.77 15.45
N ASP A 437 5.55 7.62 15.92
CA ASP A 437 5.45 8.35 17.19
C ASP A 437 5.08 9.83 17.03
N ALA A 438 4.80 10.27 15.79
CA ALA A 438 4.55 11.67 15.50
C ALA A 438 3.22 12.15 16.08
N LYS A 439 3.27 13.24 16.86
CA LYS A 439 2.07 13.89 17.41
C LYS A 439 1.15 14.46 16.34
N LYS A 440 1.69 14.76 15.15
CA LYS A 440 0.95 15.29 14.02
C LYS A 440 1.51 14.76 12.70
N VAL A 441 0.62 14.43 11.78
CA VAL A 441 0.96 13.91 10.45
C VAL A 441 0.15 14.69 9.43
N ARG A 442 0.82 15.44 8.56
CA ARG A 442 0.19 16.23 7.51
C ARG A 442 0.41 15.58 6.16
N LEU A 443 -0.67 15.03 5.62
CA LEU A 443 -0.69 14.36 4.33
C LEU A 443 -1.31 15.28 3.30
N TYR A 444 -0.48 15.87 2.44
CA TYR A 444 -0.94 16.86 1.48
C TYR A 444 -1.13 16.30 0.07
N SER A 445 -2.07 16.87 -0.68
CA SER A 445 -2.22 16.74 -2.13
C SER A 445 -2.16 18.09 -2.81
N VAL A 446 -1.84 18.08 -4.10
CA VAL A 446 -1.88 19.25 -4.96
C VAL A 446 -3.05 19.10 -5.92
N GLU A 447 -3.88 20.12 -6.00
CA GLU A 447 -4.96 20.19 -6.98
C GLU A 447 -4.48 21.01 -8.20
N SER A 448 -4.32 20.29 -9.30
CA SER A 448 -3.93 20.76 -10.63
C SER A 448 -5.09 20.66 -11.62
N ILE A 449 -4.90 21.23 -12.81
CA ILE A 449 -5.88 21.10 -13.91
C ILE A 449 -6.02 19.62 -14.31
N GLU A 450 -4.91 18.89 -14.34
CA GLU A 450 -4.85 17.47 -14.69
C GLU A 450 -5.59 16.59 -13.68
N THR A 451 -5.43 16.84 -12.38
CA THR A 451 -6.15 16.08 -11.34
C THR A 451 -7.64 16.38 -11.34
N ARG A 452 -8.04 17.64 -11.53
CA ARG A 452 -9.45 18.03 -11.66
C ARG A 452 -10.14 17.40 -12.86
N THR A 453 -9.53 17.52 -14.03
CA THR A 453 -10.11 16.99 -15.29
C THR A 453 -10.32 15.49 -15.24
N ARG A 454 -9.53 14.78 -14.43
CA ARG A 454 -9.62 13.33 -14.25
C ARG A 454 -10.47 12.91 -13.05
N SER A 455 -11.06 13.87 -12.33
CA SER A 455 -11.77 13.62 -11.07
C SER A 455 -10.94 12.76 -10.10
N VAL A 456 -9.62 12.98 -10.08
CA VAL A 456 -8.70 12.32 -9.14
C VAL A 456 -8.91 13.00 -7.80
N HIS A 457 -9.93 12.54 -7.08
CA HIS A 457 -10.20 12.96 -5.72
C HIS A 457 -9.42 12.06 -4.78
N PHE A 458 -8.46 12.64 -4.07
CA PHE A 458 -7.83 11.93 -2.97
C PHE A 458 -8.76 11.98 -1.77
N PHE A 459 -9.30 10.84 -1.37
CA PHE A 459 -10.23 10.74 -0.23
C PHE A 459 -9.54 11.07 1.08
N ASN A 460 -10.11 11.97 1.86
CA ASN A 460 -9.67 12.16 3.24
C ASN A 460 -10.13 10.94 4.04
N MET A 461 -9.19 10.25 4.68
CA MET A 461 -9.55 9.14 5.54
C MET A 461 -10.18 9.71 6.80
N THR A 462 -11.34 9.18 7.18
CA THR A 462 -11.97 9.49 8.46
C THR A 462 -11.72 8.29 9.37
N PHE A 463 -10.86 8.47 10.36
CA PHE A 463 -10.54 7.44 11.36
C PHE A 463 -11.55 7.50 12.50
N ALA A 464 -12.05 6.35 12.95
CA ALA A 464 -12.84 6.25 14.18
C ALA A 464 -11.93 6.15 15.42
N ASN A 465 -10.72 5.59 15.27
CA ASN A 465 -9.67 5.63 16.29
C ASN A 465 -9.32 7.08 16.62
N GLU A 466 -9.47 7.43 17.90
CA GLU A 466 -9.37 8.82 18.34
C GLU A 466 -7.96 9.40 18.14
N ASP A 467 -6.93 8.59 18.35
CA ASP A 467 -5.54 9.02 18.22
C ASP A 467 -5.18 9.27 16.74
N LEU A 468 -5.52 8.34 15.84
CA LEU A 468 -5.34 8.54 14.39
C LEU A 468 -6.08 9.77 13.89
N ARG A 469 -7.35 9.94 14.31
CA ARG A 469 -8.19 11.07 13.93
C ARG A 469 -7.64 12.41 14.38
N LYS A 470 -7.03 12.47 15.57
CA LYS A 470 -6.43 13.70 16.11
C LYS A 470 -5.12 14.06 15.42
N ARG A 471 -4.29 13.05 15.12
CA ARG A 471 -2.93 13.29 14.62
C ARG A 471 -2.84 13.43 13.10
N ILE A 472 -3.64 12.69 12.32
CA ILE A 472 -3.55 12.68 10.86
C ILE A 472 -4.47 13.75 10.26
N VAL A 473 -3.86 14.71 9.56
CA VAL A 473 -4.53 15.81 8.89
C VAL A 473 -4.28 15.71 7.39
N TYR A 474 -5.37 15.80 6.61
CA TYR A 474 -5.30 15.87 5.15
C TYR A 474 -5.42 17.30 4.68
N GLU A 475 -4.49 17.72 3.83
CA GLU A 475 -4.44 19.07 3.29
C GLU A 475 -4.51 19.02 1.76
N ASN A 476 -5.28 19.92 1.15
CA ASN A 476 -5.35 20.03 -0.30
C ASN A 476 -4.96 21.44 -0.73
N TYR A 477 -3.95 21.55 -1.58
CA TYR A 477 -3.41 22.83 -2.04
C TYR A 477 -3.79 23.08 -3.49
N ASN A 478 -4.63 24.09 -3.70
CA ASN A 478 -5.07 24.54 -5.02
C ASN A 478 -4.07 25.54 -5.61
N LEU A 479 -3.47 25.21 -6.75
CA LEU A 479 -2.47 26.06 -7.42
C LEU A 479 -3.03 26.88 -8.60
N THR A 480 -4.33 26.84 -8.91
CA THR A 480 -4.87 27.41 -10.16
C THR A 480 -5.01 28.92 -10.22
N HIS A 481 -4.49 29.67 -9.24
CA HIS A 481 -4.58 31.14 -9.20
C HIS A 481 -3.22 31.83 -9.16
N ARG A 482 -2.15 31.18 -9.61
CA ARG A 482 -0.80 31.77 -9.65
C ARG A 482 -0.27 31.92 -11.06
#